data_AF-A0A958MSK3-F1
#
_entry.id   AF-A0A958MSK3-F1
#
_cell.length_a   1.000
_cell.length_b   1.000
_cell.length_c   1.000
_cell.angle_alpha   90.00
_cell.angle_beta   90.00
_cell.angle_gamma   90.00
#
_symmetry.space_group_name_H-M   'P 1'
#
loop_
_entity.id
_entity.type
_entity.pdbx_description
1 polymer ?
#
loop_
_entity_poly.entity_id
_entity_poly.type
_entity_poly.pdbx_seq_one_letter_code
_entity_poly.pdbx_strand_id
1 'polypeptide(L)'
;MPIKKSELYSFLWQSCDELRGGMDASQYKDYVLVLLFMKYVSDKKSSQKDYLLDVPKGGSFGDMVELKGNAEIGDKMNKIIARLAEANGLKGVIDVADFNDPDKLGRGREMVDRLSKLVAIFENIEFGRNRAEGDDLLGDAYEYLMRNFATESGKSKGQFYTPAEVSRIMSKVIGIGKAKSSNETIYDPTCGSGSLLLKAHDEAQGETGCDLTLYGQ
;
A
#
# COMPACT_ATOMS: atom_id res chain seq x y z
N MET A 1 -24.45 3.00 3.39
CA MET A 1 -24.42 2.01 2.29
C MET A 1 -23.01 1.45 2.22
N PRO A 2 -22.82 0.14 2.04
CA PRO A 2 -21.49 -0.39 1.75
C PRO A 2 -21.00 0.26 0.45
N ILE A 3 -19.87 0.95 0.53
CA ILE A 3 -19.21 1.55 -0.65
C ILE A 3 -18.77 0.38 -1.53
N LYS A 4 -19.08 0.41 -2.84
CA LYS A 4 -18.59 -0.62 -3.75
C LYS A 4 -17.06 -0.51 -3.85
N LYS A 5 -16.34 -1.65 -3.92
CA LYS A 5 -14.86 -1.69 -4.06
C LYS A 5 -14.33 -0.66 -5.07
N SER A 6 -14.92 -0.60 -6.26
CA SER A 6 -14.56 0.36 -7.33
C SER A 6 -14.79 1.83 -6.98
N GLU A 7 -15.80 2.14 -6.18
CA GLU A 7 -16.11 3.49 -5.71
C GLU A 7 -15.11 3.93 -4.65
N LEU A 8 -14.72 3.03 -3.74
CA LEU A 8 -13.67 3.30 -2.75
C LEU A 8 -12.34 3.63 -3.43
N TYR A 9 -11.94 2.84 -4.44
CA TYR A 9 -10.67 3.03 -5.13
C TYR A 9 -10.65 4.33 -5.95
N SER A 10 -11.76 4.61 -6.64
CA SER A 10 -11.89 5.87 -7.39
C SER A 10 -11.90 7.08 -6.46
N PHE A 11 -12.58 6.98 -5.32
CA PHE A 11 -12.59 8.03 -4.30
C PHE A 11 -11.20 8.26 -3.70
N LEU A 12 -10.48 7.20 -3.37
CA LEU A 12 -9.10 7.24 -2.90
C LEU A 12 -8.21 7.97 -3.90
N TRP A 13 -8.28 7.57 -5.18
CA TRP A 13 -7.50 8.20 -6.23
C TRP A 13 -7.83 9.67 -6.41
N GLN A 14 -9.11 10.03 -6.54
CA GLN A 14 -9.55 11.42 -6.74
C GLN A 14 -9.16 12.31 -5.55
N SER A 15 -9.41 11.83 -4.33
CA SER A 15 -9.10 12.60 -3.12
C SER A 15 -7.59 12.81 -2.95
N CYS A 16 -6.79 11.82 -3.36
CA CYS A 16 -5.34 11.97 -3.37
C CYS A 16 -4.88 12.90 -4.50
N ASP A 17 -5.43 12.80 -5.71
CA ASP A 17 -5.07 13.65 -6.86
C ASP A 17 -5.35 15.14 -6.58
N GLU A 18 -6.47 15.47 -5.92
CA GLU A 18 -6.78 16.84 -5.51
C GLU A 18 -5.76 17.42 -4.52
N LEU A 19 -5.10 16.57 -3.71
CA LEU A 19 -4.17 16.99 -2.66
C LEU A 19 -2.70 16.88 -3.05
N ARG A 20 -2.37 16.34 -4.23
CA ARG A 20 -0.97 16.18 -4.66
C ARG A 20 -0.25 17.50 -4.94
N GLY A 21 -1.01 18.59 -5.13
CA GLY A 21 -0.46 19.90 -5.47
C GLY A 21 0.30 19.85 -6.79
N GLY A 22 1.53 20.36 -6.79
CA GLY A 22 2.40 20.38 -7.98
C GLY A 22 3.20 19.09 -8.23
N MET A 23 3.04 18.05 -7.40
CA MET A 23 3.81 16.81 -7.54
C MET A 23 3.37 16.01 -8.77
N ASP A 24 4.35 15.40 -9.45
CA ASP A 24 4.06 14.38 -10.44
C ASP A 24 3.61 13.06 -9.78
N ALA A 25 2.95 12.21 -10.57
CA ALA A 25 2.42 10.93 -10.11
C ALA A 25 3.50 9.99 -9.55
N SER A 26 4.74 10.07 -10.04
CA SER A 26 5.83 9.19 -9.59
C SER A 26 6.37 9.56 -8.21
N GLN A 27 6.35 10.85 -7.88
CA GLN A 27 6.72 11.35 -6.56
C GLN A 27 5.59 11.17 -5.54
N TYR A 28 4.37 11.47 -5.96
CA TYR A 28 3.23 11.45 -5.04
C TYR A 28 2.84 10.02 -4.61
N LYS A 29 3.11 9.03 -5.46
CA LYS A 29 2.93 7.60 -5.17
C LYS A 29 3.47 7.21 -3.79
N ASP A 30 4.69 7.64 -3.46
CA ASP A 30 5.36 7.18 -2.24
C ASP A 30 4.63 7.66 -0.97
N TYR A 31 4.06 8.86 -0.99
CA TYR A 31 3.27 9.41 0.11
C TYR A 31 1.95 8.65 0.32
N VAL A 32 1.23 8.40 -0.78
CA VAL A 32 -0.09 7.75 -0.76
C VAL A 32 0.04 6.30 -0.29
N LEU A 33 1.02 5.56 -0.82
CA LEU A 33 1.22 4.15 -0.47
C LEU A 33 1.68 3.97 0.98
N VAL A 34 2.54 4.87 1.49
CA VAL A 34 2.95 4.84 2.90
C VAL A 34 1.76 5.08 3.83
N LEU A 35 0.89 6.05 3.53
CA LEU A 35 -0.30 6.29 4.36
C LEU A 35 -1.29 5.12 4.31
N LEU A 36 -1.49 4.54 3.13
CA LEU A 36 -2.30 3.34 2.96
C LEU A 36 -1.76 2.19 3.84
N PHE A 37 -0.44 1.97 3.80
CA PHE A 37 0.24 0.96 4.61
C PHE A 37 0.07 1.24 6.11
N MET A 38 0.38 2.46 6.56
CA MET A 38 0.23 2.86 7.98
C MET A 38 -1.19 2.63 8.48
N LYS A 39 -2.20 3.00 7.70
CA LYS A 39 -3.63 2.79 8.03
C LYS A 39 -3.94 1.31 8.16
N TYR A 40 -3.56 0.50 7.18
CA TYR A 40 -3.84 -0.93 7.17
C TYR A 40 -3.22 -1.66 8.36
N VAL A 41 -1.92 -1.45 8.61
CA VAL A 41 -1.19 -2.10 9.70
C VAL A 41 -1.81 -1.74 11.05
N SER A 42 -2.19 -0.47 11.23
CA SER A 42 -2.82 0.01 12.46
C SER A 42 -4.21 -0.61 12.67
N ASP A 43 -5.03 -0.67 11.62
CA ASP A 43 -6.36 -1.29 11.67
C ASP A 43 -6.27 -2.79 11.96
N LYS A 44 -5.34 -3.49 11.29
CA LYS A 44 -5.15 -4.94 11.49
C LYS A 44 -4.65 -5.24 12.89
N LYS A 45 -3.67 -4.50 13.42
CA LYS A 45 -3.23 -4.66 14.81
C LYS A 45 -4.37 -4.44 15.81
N SER A 46 -5.26 -3.49 15.55
CA SER A 46 -6.42 -3.22 16.42
C SER A 46 -7.47 -4.33 16.38
N SER A 47 -7.55 -5.10 15.29
CA SER A 47 -8.58 -6.12 15.03
C SER A 47 -8.09 -7.56 15.19
N GLN A 48 -6.78 -7.79 15.19
CA GLN A 48 -6.14 -9.11 15.29
C GLN A 48 -5.12 -9.13 16.42
N LYS A 49 -5.33 -10.01 17.41
CA LYS A 49 -4.51 -10.11 18.62
C LYS A 49 -3.06 -10.52 18.33
N ASP A 50 -2.88 -11.45 17.38
CA ASP A 50 -1.59 -12.02 17.01
C ASP A 50 -1.13 -11.53 15.62
N TYR A 51 -1.32 -10.22 15.37
CA TYR A 51 -0.89 -9.61 14.11
C TYR A 51 0.64 -9.61 13.98
N LEU A 52 1.14 -9.96 12.79
CA LEU A 52 2.55 -10.17 12.48
C LEU A 52 3.44 -8.94 12.74
N LEU A 53 2.92 -7.74 12.47
CA LEU A 53 3.67 -6.51 12.61
C LEU A 53 3.46 -5.87 13.99
N ASP A 54 4.55 -5.34 14.53
CA ASP A 54 4.56 -4.57 15.76
C ASP A 54 4.20 -3.11 15.48
N VAL A 55 3.15 -2.63 16.14
CA VAL A 55 2.76 -1.21 16.10
C VAL A 55 3.14 -0.59 17.45
N PRO A 56 4.33 0.02 17.57
CA PRO A 56 4.77 0.59 18.84
C PRO A 56 3.91 1.81 19.20
N LYS A 57 3.92 2.17 20.49
CA LYS A 57 3.26 3.40 20.96
C LYS A 57 3.82 4.61 20.20
N GLY A 58 2.94 5.45 19.63
CA GLY A 58 3.37 6.59 18.81
C GLY A 58 3.82 6.20 17.40
N GLY A 59 3.50 5.00 16.93
CA GLY A 59 3.84 4.45 15.61
C GLY A 59 2.61 4.01 14.80
N SER A 60 1.41 4.39 15.21
CA SER A 60 0.16 4.03 14.54
C SER A 60 -0.39 5.17 13.67
N PHE A 61 -1.30 4.83 12.77
CA PHE A 61 -2.09 5.81 12.03
C PHE A 61 -3.00 6.64 12.95
N GLY A 62 -3.45 6.08 14.07
CA GLY A 62 -4.19 6.83 15.09
C GLY A 62 -3.38 8.00 15.64
N ASP A 63 -2.08 7.79 15.86
CA ASP A 63 -1.18 8.85 16.28
C ASP A 63 -1.04 9.96 15.21
N MET A 64 -1.17 9.63 13.91
CA MET A 64 -1.18 10.63 12.83
C MET A 64 -2.46 11.45 12.82
N VAL A 65 -3.60 10.83 13.12
CA VAL A 65 -4.91 11.51 13.22
C VAL A 65 -4.87 12.60 14.30
N GLU A 66 -4.19 12.34 15.42
CA GLU A 66 -4.00 13.32 16.50
C GLU A 66 -3.14 14.53 16.09
N LEU A 67 -2.37 14.43 15.00
CA LEU A 67 -1.55 15.53 14.50
C LEU A 67 -2.29 16.51 13.59
N LYS A 68 -3.55 16.25 13.22
CA LYS A 68 -4.31 17.17 12.36
C LYS A 68 -4.35 18.59 12.98
N GLY A 69 -3.98 19.58 12.18
CA GLY A 69 -3.85 20.98 12.62
C GLY A 69 -2.58 21.32 13.40
N ASN A 70 -1.69 20.35 13.67
CA ASN A 70 -0.42 20.60 14.35
C ASN A 70 0.56 21.32 13.42
N ALA A 71 1.22 22.37 13.91
CA ALA A 71 2.20 23.13 13.12
C ALA A 71 3.42 22.31 12.66
N GLU A 72 3.71 21.20 13.35
CA GLU A 72 4.83 20.30 13.06
C GLU A 72 4.35 18.94 12.52
N ILE A 73 3.16 18.88 11.91
CA ILE A 73 2.55 17.62 11.44
C ILE A 73 3.50 16.83 10.52
N GLY A 74 4.21 17.49 9.60
CA GLY A 74 5.14 16.83 8.67
C GLY A 74 6.25 16.06 9.38
N ASP A 75 7.03 16.76 10.21
CA ASP A 75 8.12 16.15 11.00
C ASP A 75 7.61 15.06 11.97
N LYS A 76 6.46 15.29 12.62
CA LYS A 76 5.89 14.29 13.54
C LYS A 76 5.37 13.04 12.80
N MET A 77 4.80 13.18 11.61
CA MET A 77 4.42 12.04 10.78
C MET A 77 5.65 11.22 10.38
N ASN A 78 6.74 11.86 9.94
CA ASN A 78 8.01 11.17 9.64
C ASN A 78 8.48 10.34 10.85
N LYS A 79 8.42 10.90 12.06
CA LYS A 79 8.80 10.20 13.31
C LYS A 79 7.89 9.02 13.63
N ILE A 80 6.58 9.13 13.38
CA ILE A 80 5.63 8.02 13.56
C ILE A 80 5.99 6.87 12.60
N ILE A 81 6.21 7.19 11.32
CA ILE A 81 6.56 6.22 10.28
C ILE A 81 7.89 5.54 10.62
N ALA A 82 8.91 6.31 11.01
CA ALA A 82 10.22 5.79 11.37
C ALA A 82 10.18 4.81 12.55
N ARG A 83 9.31 5.05 13.55
CA ARG A 83 9.11 4.12 14.67
C ARG A 83 8.52 2.79 14.22
N LEU A 84 7.50 2.84 13.35
CA LEU A 84 6.92 1.62 12.78
C LEU A 84 7.96 0.87 11.92
N ALA A 85 8.72 1.61 11.12
CA ALA A 85 9.76 1.07 10.27
C ALA A 85 10.86 0.37 11.08
N GLU A 86 11.33 1.00 12.15
CA GLU A 86 12.35 0.46 13.03
C GLU A 86 11.92 -0.81 13.75
N ALA A 87 10.70 -0.83 14.30
CA ALA A 87 10.17 -1.99 15.03
C ALA A 87 10.06 -3.24 14.15
N ASN A 88 9.90 -3.07 12.83
CA ASN A 88 9.63 -4.16 11.90
C ASN A 88 10.75 -4.38 10.86
N GLY A 89 11.89 -3.70 10.98
CA GLY A 89 12.98 -3.83 10.00
C GLY A 89 12.64 -3.29 8.59
N LEU A 90 11.72 -2.33 8.50
CA LEU A 90 11.24 -1.72 7.24
C LEU A 90 11.89 -0.35 6.95
N LYS A 91 13.06 -0.06 7.56
CA LYS A 91 13.84 1.15 7.26
C LYS A 91 14.31 1.12 5.80
N GLY A 92 14.18 2.25 5.11
CA GLY A 92 14.40 2.38 3.67
C GLY A 92 13.29 1.82 2.80
N VAL A 93 12.19 1.31 3.39
CA VAL A 93 11.04 0.75 2.65
C VAL A 93 9.84 1.67 2.77
N ILE A 94 9.41 1.99 3.99
CA ILE A 94 8.19 2.77 4.25
C ILE A 94 8.46 4.22 4.70
N ASP A 95 9.72 4.57 4.97
CA ASP A 95 10.17 5.87 5.48
C ASP A 95 10.95 6.69 4.44
N VAL A 96 10.76 6.37 3.15
CA VAL A 96 11.42 7.06 2.02
C VAL A 96 10.80 8.42 1.68
N ALA A 97 9.51 8.59 1.98
CA ALA A 97 8.77 9.83 1.71
C ALA A 97 8.94 10.82 2.86
N ASP A 98 9.40 12.04 2.54
CA ASP A 98 9.53 13.13 3.52
C ASP A 98 8.26 13.98 3.57
N PHE A 99 7.47 13.79 4.63
CA PHE A 99 6.24 14.55 4.89
C PHE A 99 6.48 15.99 5.36
N ASN A 100 7.74 16.39 5.57
CA ASN A 100 8.12 17.75 5.94
C ASN A 100 8.80 18.51 4.78
N ASP A 101 8.70 18.01 3.55
CA ASP A 101 9.28 18.61 2.35
C ASP A 101 8.46 19.83 1.90
N PRO A 102 8.98 21.07 2.04
CA PRO A 102 8.23 22.28 1.75
C PRO A 102 8.05 22.54 0.25
N ASP A 103 8.91 21.96 -0.60
CA ASP A 103 8.85 22.16 -2.04
C ASP A 103 7.77 21.25 -2.67
N LYS A 104 7.43 20.15 -1.99
CA LYS A 104 6.36 19.22 -2.40
C LYS A 104 5.03 19.49 -1.71
N LEU A 105 5.05 19.77 -0.41
CA LEU A 105 3.84 19.80 0.43
C LEU A 105 3.40 21.21 0.84
N GLY A 106 4.15 22.23 0.43
CA GLY A 106 3.87 23.63 0.76
C GLY A 106 4.51 24.06 2.09
N ARG A 107 4.28 25.29 2.54
CA ARG A 107 4.92 25.85 3.75
C ARG A 107 3.89 26.31 4.78
N GLY A 108 4.27 26.17 6.06
CA GLY A 108 3.47 26.64 7.19
C GLY A 108 2.04 26.10 7.12
N ARG A 109 1.05 27.00 7.10
CA ARG A 109 -0.37 26.62 7.09
C ARG A 109 -0.76 25.75 5.89
N GLU A 110 -0.16 25.95 4.73
CA GLU A 110 -0.47 25.14 3.54
C GLU A 110 -0.15 23.65 3.76
N MET A 111 1.04 23.36 4.29
CA MET A 111 1.46 22.00 4.62
C MET A 111 0.55 21.39 5.68
N VAL A 112 0.25 22.16 6.74
CA VAL A 112 -0.61 21.71 7.82
C VAL A 112 -2.00 21.34 7.29
N ASP A 113 -2.60 22.20 6.48
CA ASP A 113 -3.92 21.99 5.91
C ASP A 113 -3.91 20.81 4.92
N ARG A 114 -2.88 20.69 4.07
CA ARG A 114 -2.74 19.59 3.10
C ARG A 114 -2.61 18.24 3.80
N LEU A 115 -1.69 18.11 4.75
CA LEU A 115 -1.46 16.86 5.47
C LEU A 115 -2.64 16.48 6.36
N SER A 116 -3.30 17.46 6.99
CA SER A 116 -4.49 17.20 7.79
C SER A 116 -5.64 16.66 6.94
N LYS A 117 -5.84 17.20 5.73
CA LYS A 117 -6.83 16.68 4.77
C LYS A 117 -6.47 15.28 4.29
N LEU A 118 -5.19 15.04 3.98
CA LEU A 118 -4.72 13.74 3.52
C LEU A 118 -4.94 12.66 4.59
N VAL A 119 -4.55 12.93 5.84
CA VAL A 119 -4.83 12.03 6.98
C VAL A 119 -6.33 11.80 7.14
N ALA A 120 -7.17 12.84 7.02
CA ALA A 120 -8.62 12.70 7.13
C ALA A 120 -9.26 11.84 6.02
N ILE A 121 -8.72 11.85 4.80
CA ILE A 121 -9.18 10.95 3.72
C ILE A 121 -8.96 9.49 4.11
N PHE A 122 -7.76 9.15 4.59
CA PHE A 122 -7.41 7.79 4.97
C PHE A 122 -8.08 7.34 6.27
N GLU A 123 -8.35 8.26 7.20
CA GLU A 123 -9.08 7.98 8.45
C GLU A 123 -10.48 7.40 8.19
N ASN A 124 -11.17 7.87 7.16
CA ASN A 124 -12.53 7.45 6.83
C ASN A 124 -12.59 6.07 6.13
N ILE A 125 -11.46 5.40 5.92
CA ILE A 125 -11.40 4.09 5.27
C ILE A 125 -11.36 3.01 6.34
N GLU A 126 -12.24 2.01 6.21
CA GLU A 126 -12.34 0.90 7.14
C GLU A 126 -11.86 -0.41 6.50
N PHE A 127 -10.62 -0.82 6.80
CA PHE A 127 -10.08 -2.10 6.30
C PHE A 127 -10.42 -3.31 7.21
N GLY A 128 -10.76 -3.06 8.47
CA GLY A 128 -10.83 -4.10 9.51
C GLY A 128 -12.16 -4.83 9.70
N ARG A 129 -13.27 -4.41 9.07
CA ARG A 129 -14.61 -4.94 9.42
C ARG A 129 -15.05 -6.18 8.62
N ASN A 130 -14.50 -6.43 7.43
CA ASN A 130 -14.86 -7.58 6.61
C ASN A 130 -13.74 -8.64 6.61
N ARG A 131 -13.82 -9.62 7.51
CA ARG A 131 -12.81 -10.69 7.66
C ARG A 131 -12.62 -11.57 6.42
N ALA A 132 -13.59 -11.63 5.51
CA ALA A 132 -13.55 -12.45 4.30
C ALA A 132 -13.15 -11.66 3.03
N GLU A 133 -13.29 -10.33 3.01
CA GLU A 133 -13.01 -9.49 1.84
C GLU A 133 -11.96 -8.40 2.10
N GLY A 134 -11.50 -8.25 3.36
CA GLY A 134 -10.68 -7.12 3.80
C GLY A 134 -9.22 -7.19 3.35
N ASP A 135 -8.64 -8.39 3.21
CA ASP A 135 -7.30 -8.55 2.64
C ASP A 135 -7.31 -8.32 1.13
N ASP A 136 -8.35 -8.81 0.43
CA ASP A 136 -8.59 -8.49 -0.98
C ASP A 136 -8.80 -6.99 -1.20
N LEU A 137 -9.54 -6.30 -0.32
CA LEU A 137 -9.86 -4.88 -0.49
C LEU A 137 -8.61 -3.99 -0.50
N LEU A 138 -7.64 -4.25 0.38
CA LEU A 138 -6.39 -3.49 0.40
C LEU A 138 -5.50 -3.86 -0.78
N GLY A 139 -5.31 -5.16 -1.04
CA GLY A 139 -4.51 -5.63 -2.15
C GLY A 139 -5.01 -5.04 -3.48
N ASP A 140 -6.33 -5.10 -3.69
CA ASP A 140 -6.99 -4.48 -4.84
C ASP A 140 -6.82 -2.96 -4.87
N ALA A 141 -6.94 -2.26 -3.73
CA ALA A 141 -6.73 -0.81 -3.65
C ALA A 141 -5.28 -0.43 -4.00
N TYR A 142 -4.32 -1.20 -3.48
CA TYR A 142 -2.90 -1.02 -3.75
C TYR A 142 -2.59 -1.28 -5.24
N GLU A 143 -3.06 -2.38 -5.80
CA GLU A 143 -2.93 -2.70 -7.22
C GLU A 143 -3.58 -1.63 -8.12
N TYR A 144 -4.77 -1.13 -7.73
CA TYR A 144 -5.47 -0.07 -8.45
C TYR A 144 -4.67 1.24 -8.45
N LEU A 145 -4.19 1.68 -7.28
CA LEU A 145 -3.35 2.88 -7.16
C LEU A 145 -2.06 2.72 -7.98
N MET A 146 -1.38 1.58 -7.87
CA MET A 146 -0.17 1.27 -8.63
C MET A 146 -0.41 1.34 -10.14
N ARG A 147 -1.54 0.79 -10.62
CA ARG A 147 -1.93 0.88 -12.04
C ARG A 147 -2.14 2.32 -12.49
N ASN A 148 -2.80 3.15 -11.68
CA ASN A 148 -3.06 4.55 -12.01
C ASN A 148 -1.76 5.36 -12.04
N PHE A 149 -0.89 5.22 -11.03
CA PHE A 149 0.42 5.86 -11.00
C PHE A 149 1.29 5.45 -12.20
N ALA A 150 1.29 4.15 -12.57
CA ALA A 150 1.99 3.68 -13.76
C ALA A 150 1.41 4.29 -15.06
N THR A 151 0.09 4.46 -15.13
CA THR A 151 -0.58 5.05 -16.30
C THR A 151 -0.26 6.53 -16.45
N GLU A 152 -0.27 7.30 -15.36
CA GLU A 152 0.00 8.75 -15.39
C GLU A 152 1.48 9.10 -15.55
N SER A 153 2.40 8.27 -15.04
CA SER A 153 3.83 8.56 -15.11
C SER A 153 4.44 8.47 -16.52
N GLY A 154 3.72 7.91 -17.50
CA GLY A 154 4.17 7.78 -18.89
C GLY A 154 5.37 6.86 -19.11
N LYS A 155 5.89 6.19 -18.06
CA LYS A 155 7.03 5.25 -18.14
C LYS A 155 6.56 3.85 -18.58
N SER A 156 7.45 3.08 -19.24
CA SER A 156 7.13 1.79 -19.88
C SER A 156 6.51 0.78 -18.90
N LYS A 157 5.28 0.36 -19.19
CA LYS A 157 4.30 -0.21 -18.23
C LYS A 157 4.64 -1.62 -17.71
N GLY A 158 5.42 -2.40 -18.44
CA GLY A 158 5.65 -3.82 -18.14
C GLY A 158 6.59 -4.09 -16.96
N GLN A 159 7.49 -3.16 -16.61
CA GLN A 159 8.46 -3.33 -15.52
C GLN A 159 7.91 -2.91 -14.14
N PHE A 160 6.81 -2.14 -14.12
CA PHE A 160 6.27 -1.58 -12.88
C PHE A 160 5.02 -2.29 -12.38
N TYR A 161 4.20 -2.82 -13.29
CA TYR A 161 2.95 -3.50 -12.94
C TYR A 161 2.50 -4.46 -14.05
N THR A 162 2.23 -5.71 -13.69
CA THR A 162 1.57 -6.68 -14.58
C THR A 162 0.06 -6.66 -14.33
N PRO A 163 -0.79 -6.38 -15.33
CA PRO A 163 -2.25 -6.43 -15.17
C PRO A 163 -2.72 -7.80 -14.66
N ALA A 164 -3.70 -7.81 -13.75
CA ALA A 164 -4.17 -9.02 -13.09
C ALA A 164 -4.63 -10.12 -14.06
N GLU A 165 -5.24 -9.77 -15.20
CA GLU A 165 -5.62 -10.72 -16.24
C GLU A 165 -4.40 -11.41 -16.87
N VAL A 166 -3.34 -10.64 -17.12
CA VAL A 166 -2.08 -11.17 -17.66
C VAL A 166 -1.42 -12.07 -16.62
N SER A 167 -1.36 -11.64 -15.36
CA SER A 167 -0.78 -12.46 -14.28
C SER A 167 -1.48 -13.80 -14.11
N ARG A 168 -2.82 -13.82 -14.15
CA ARG A 168 -3.64 -15.05 -14.10
C ARG A 168 -3.44 -15.97 -15.30
N ILE A 169 -3.29 -15.42 -16.50
CA ILE A 169 -3.02 -16.25 -17.69
C ILE A 169 -1.61 -16.83 -17.58
N MET A 170 -0.62 -16.02 -17.19
CA MET A 170 0.77 -16.45 -17.04
C MET A 170 0.92 -17.55 -15.99
N SER A 171 0.30 -17.42 -14.81
CA SER A 171 0.33 -18.44 -13.75
C SER A 171 -0.21 -19.80 -14.23
N LYS A 172 -1.29 -19.78 -15.04
CA LYS A 172 -1.86 -20.98 -15.66
C LYS A 172 -0.97 -21.59 -16.73
N VAL A 173 -0.39 -20.76 -17.59
CA VAL A 173 0.48 -21.21 -18.70
C VAL A 173 1.77 -21.86 -18.18
N ILE A 174 2.39 -21.29 -17.14
CA ILE A 174 3.58 -21.90 -16.52
C ILE A 174 3.25 -23.20 -15.76
N GLY A 175 1.97 -23.47 -15.53
CA GLY A 175 1.50 -24.71 -14.91
C GLY A 175 1.63 -24.73 -13.39
N ILE A 176 1.60 -23.57 -12.72
CA ILE A 176 1.76 -23.47 -11.26
C ILE A 176 0.66 -24.24 -10.51
N GLY A 177 -0.53 -24.34 -11.09
CA GLY A 177 -1.65 -25.15 -10.59
C GLY A 177 -1.43 -26.67 -10.66
N LYS A 178 -0.22 -27.13 -11.02
CA LYS A 178 0.20 -28.53 -10.99
C LYS A 178 1.35 -28.77 -10.00
N ALA A 179 1.65 -27.80 -9.14
CA ALA A 179 2.61 -27.95 -8.06
C ALA A 179 2.28 -29.19 -7.22
N LYS A 180 3.32 -29.94 -6.86
CA LYS A 180 3.23 -31.20 -6.12
C LYS A 180 3.68 -31.06 -4.67
N SER A 181 4.40 -29.99 -4.36
CA SER A 181 4.97 -29.76 -3.03
C SER A 181 5.20 -28.28 -2.76
N SER A 182 5.02 -27.87 -1.49
CA SER A 182 5.43 -26.57 -0.95
C SER A 182 6.94 -26.28 -1.03
N ASN A 183 7.76 -27.28 -1.36
CA ASN A 183 9.19 -27.07 -1.62
C ASN A 183 9.47 -26.48 -3.01
N GLU A 184 8.48 -26.44 -3.90
CA GLU A 184 8.60 -25.74 -5.17
C GLU A 184 8.56 -24.22 -4.94
N THR A 185 9.19 -23.47 -5.84
CA THR A 185 9.43 -22.04 -5.66
C THR A 185 9.02 -21.26 -6.89
N ILE A 186 8.48 -20.06 -6.69
CA ILE A 186 8.19 -19.11 -7.77
C ILE A 186 9.30 -18.07 -7.79
N TYR A 187 9.90 -17.83 -8.95
CA TYR A 187 10.96 -16.84 -9.12
C TYR A 187 10.66 -15.90 -10.29
N ASP A 188 10.71 -14.60 -10.04
CA ASP A 188 10.64 -13.55 -11.06
C ASP A 188 11.83 -12.60 -10.89
N PRO A 189 12.83 -12.64 -11.80
CA PRO A 189 14.05 -11.82 -11.71
C PRO A 189 13.81 -10.32 -11.99
N THR A 190 12.59 -9.92 -12.34
CA THR A 190 12.21 -8.55 -12.67
C THR A 190 10.81 -8.24 -12.13
N CYS A 191 10.58 -8.55 -10.85
CA CYS A 191 9.23 -8.71 -10.32
C CYS A 191 8.43 -7.40 -10.18
N GLY A 192 9.10 -6.24 -10.28
CA GLY A 192 8.46 -4.94 -10.22
C GLY A 192 7.67 -4.77 -8.92
N SER A 193 6.35 -4.56 -9.01
CA SER A 193 5.47 -4.47 -7.84
C SER A 193 5.22 -5.80 -7.12
N GLY A 194 5.75 -6.93 -7.63
CA GLY A 194 5.53 -8.27 -7.10
C GLY A 194 4.13 -8.84 -7.38
N SER A 195 3.27 -8.14 -8.12
CA SER A 195 1.87 -8.55 -8.33
C SER A 195 1.76 -9.88 -9.07
N LEU A 196 2.64 -10.15 -10.03
CA LEU A 196 2.71 -11.43 -10.73
C LEU A 196 3.06 -12.58 -9.77
N LEU A 197 4.07 -12.39 -8.91
CA LEU A 197 4.48 -13.39 -7.92
C LEU A 197 3.33 -13.73 -6.96
N LEU A 198 2.62 -12.72 -6.45
CA LEU A 198 1.48 -12.91 -5.55
C LEU A 198 0.33 -13.65 -6.25
N LYS A 199 -0.04 -13.27 -7.49
CA LYS A 199 -1.10 -14.00 -8.22
C LYS A 199 -0.70 -15.43 -8.59
N ALA A 200 0.58 -15.67 -8.86
CA ALA A 200 1.06 -17.03 -9.13
C ALA A 200 1.05 -17.90 -7.86
N HIS A 201 1.35 -17.31 -6.70
CA HIS A 201 1.21 -17.95 -5.39
C HIS A 201 -0.26 -18.31 -5.10
N ASP A 202 -1.16 -17.33 -5.22
CA ASP A 202 -2.59 -17.51 -4.99
C ASP A 202 -3.18 -18.64 -5.87
N GLU A 203 -2.78 -18.69 -7.14
CA GLU A 203 -3.20 -19.75 -8.08
C GLU A 203 -2.69 -21.13 -7.63
N ALA A 204 -1.42 -21.24 -7.22
CA ALA A 204 -0.86 -22.50 -6.74
C ALA A 204 -1.57 -22.98 -5.46
N GLN A 205 -1.78 -22.07 -4.51
CA GLN A 205 -2.45 -22.37 -3.25
C GLN A 205 -3.92 -22.74 -3.48
N GLY A 206 -4.62 -22.03 -4.37
CA GLY A 206 -6.03 -22.29 -4.70
C GLY A 206 -6.26 -23.62 -5.41
N GLU A 207 -5.41 -23.98 -6.37
CA GLU A 207 -5.58 -25.21 -7.19
C GLU A 207 -5.01 -26.47 -6.53
N THR A 208 -3.92 -26.33 -5.75
CA THR A 208 -3.16 -27.49 -5.24
C THR A 208 -3.05 -27.55 -3.72
N GLY A 209 -3.35 -26.46 -3.01
CA GLY A 209 -3.08 -26.30 -1.58
C GLY A 209 -1.59 -26.12 -1.25
N CYS A 210 -0.69 -26.10 -2.24
CA CYS A 210 0.73 -25.88 -2.01
C CYS A 210 1.02 -24.40 -1.74
N ASP A 211 1.55 -24.12 -0.56
CA ASP A 211 2.12 -22.83 -0.19
C ASP A 211 3.56 -22.72 -0.72
N LEU A 212 3.75 -22.07 -1.87
CA LEU A 212 5.04 -22.00 -2.56
C LEU A 212 5.87 -20.82 -2.08
N THR A 213 7.20 -20.99 -1.97
CA THR A 213 8.08 -19.88 -1.58
C THR A 213 8.32 -18.94 -2.77
N LEU A 214 8.26 -17.62 -2.52
CA LEU A 214 8.43 -16.57 -3.55
C LEU A 214 9.83 -15.95 -3.49
N TYR A 215 10.43 -15.77 -4.65
CA TYR A 215 11.70 -15.07 -4.83
C TYR A 215 11.52 -13.99 -5.91
N GLY A 216 12.01 -12.78 -5.64
CA GLY A 216 11.92 -11.65 -6.57
C GLY A 216 13.17 -10.76 -6.49
N GLN A 217 13.44 -10.03 -7.57
CA GLN A 217 14.53 -9.04 -7.66
C GLN A 217 14.04 -7.74 -8.32
#